data_AF-A0A920HJL8-F1
#
_entry.id   AF-A0A920HJL8-F1
#
_cell.length_a   1.000
_cell.length_b   1.000
_cell.length_c   1.000
_cell.angle_alpha   90.00
_cell.angle_beta   90.00
_cell.angle_gamma   90.00
#
_symmetry.space_group_name_H-M   'P 1'
#
loop_
_entity.id
_entity.type
_entity.pdbx_description
1 polymer ?
#
loop_
_entity_poly.entity_id
_entity_poly.type
_entity_poly.pdbx_seq_one_letter_code
_entity_poly.pdbx_strand_id
1 'polypeptide(L)'
;MVTEIGIMYSKIDHLNNLGTVKFNGELAYTYPLSGPEWDELVSKSKFALGSDRSDATYAPDFGKFKTGKIALQDHSTDVKFRI
;
A
#
# COMPACT_ATOMS: atom_id res chain seq x y z
N MET A 1 -22.99 -14.77 -3.98
CA MET A 1 -23.46 -14.15 -2.73
C MET A 1 -22.24 -13.68 -1.96
N VAL A 2 -22.25 -12.48 -1.37
CA VAL A 2 -21.19 -12.07 -0.43
C VAL A 2 -21.43 -12.84 0.86
N THR A 3 -20.44 -13.63 1.29
CA THR A 3 -20.59 -14.50 2.47
C THR A 3 -20.22 -13.78 3.76
N GLU A 4 -19.27 -12.84 3.71
CA GLU A 4 -18.80 -12.05 4.86
C GLU A 4 -18.33 -10.66 4.40
N ILE A 5 -18.43 -9.65 5.28
CA ILE A 5 -17.95 -8.28 5.03
C ILE A 5 -16.74 -8.01 5.91
N GLY A 6 -15.61 -7.67 5.29
CA GLY A 6 -14.43 -7.15 5.99
C GLY A 6 -14.40 -5.62 5.98
N ILE A 7 -13.93 -5.01 7.08
CA ILE A 7 -13.71 -3.57 7.17
C ILE A 7 -12.20 -3.29 7.07
N MET A 8 -11.82 -2.49 6.09
CA MET A 8 -10.45 -2.02 5.91
C MET A 8 -10.35 -0.55 6.32
N TYR A 9 -9.36 -0.21 7.15
CA TYR A 9 -9.02 1.17 7.49
C TYR A 9 -7.57 1.44 7.14
N SER A 10 -7.33 2.53 6.41
CA SER A 10 -6.01 3.03 6.08
C SER A 10 -5.89 4.50 6.51
N LYS A 11 -4.83 4.83 7.25
CA LYS A 11 -4.48 6.20 7.63
C LYS A 11 -3.09 6.53 7.12
N ILE A 12 -2.97 7.68 6.46
CA ILE A 12 -1.70 8.23 5.99
C ILE A 12 -1.43 9.51 6.78
N ASP A 13 -0.43 9.46 7.66
CA ASP A 13 -0.04 10.57 8.53
C ASP A 13 1.37 11.05 8.18
N HIS A 14 1.46 11.97 7.21
CA HIS A 14 2.74 12.53 6.78
C HIS A 14 3.41 13.44 7.82
N LEU A 15 2.67 13.93 8.82
CA LEU A 15 3.26 14.72 9.91
C LEU A 15 4.12 13.83 10.82
N ASN A 16 3.65 12.60 11.06
CA ASN A 16 4.32 11.62 11.92
C ASN A 16 5.09 10.54 11.13
N ASN A 17 5.18 10.66 9.79
CA ASN A 17 5.74 9.65 8.90
C ASN A 17 5.16 8.23 9.10
N LEU A 18 3.86 8.12 9.35
CA LEU A 18 3.23 6.86 9.76
C LEU A 18 2.04 6.48 8.87
N GLY A 19 2.20 5.37 8.15
CA GLY A 19 1.11 4.64 7.51
C GLY A 19 0.53 3.62 8.50
N THR A 20 -0.79 3.50 8.58
CA THR A 20 -1.47 2.53 9.45
C THR A 20 -2.53 1.78 8.67
N VAL A 21 -2.53 0.46 8.80
CA VAL A 21 -3.55 -0.43 8.23
C VAL A 21 -4.22 -1.22 9.35
N LYS A 22 -5.56 -1.23 9.34
CA LYS A 22 -6.37 -2.08 10.22
C LYS A 22 -7.35 -2.92 9.41
N PHE A 23 -7.55 -4.16 9.86
CA PHE A 23 -8.55 -5.06 9.30
C PHE A 23 -9.51 -5.47 10.42
N ASN A 24 -10.81 -5.30 10.19
CA ASN A 24 -11.86 -5.55 11.19
C ASN A 24 -11.61 -4.87 12.55
N GLY A 25 -11.01 -3.67 12.52
CA GLY A 25 -10.70 -2.87 13.71
C GLY A 25 -9.36 -3.20 14.37
N GLU A 26 -8.75 -4.34 14.04
CA GLU A 26 -7.45 -4.77 14.59
C GLU A 26 -6.29 -4.19 13.78
N LEU A 27 -5.22 -3.81 14.47
CA LEU A 27 -3.99 -3.33 13.81
C LEU A 27 -3.35 -4.49 13.03
N ALA A 28 -3.26 -4.34 11.71
CA ALA A 28 -2.54 -5.30 10.88
C ALA A 28 -1.05 -4.95 10.85
N TYR A 29 -0.71 -3.71 10.47
CA TYR A 29 0.67 -3.23 10.43
C TYR A 29 0.74 -1.71 10.33
N THR A 30 1.93 -1.19 10.61
CA THR A 30 2.33 0.21 10.38
C THR A 30 3.60 0.24 9.53
N TYR A 31 3.83 1.35 8.83
CA TYR A 31 5.02 1.51 7.98
C TYR A 31 5.43 2.99 7.88
N PRO A 32 6.73 3.28 7.67
CA PRO A 32 7.19 4.62 7.36
C PRO A 32 6.66 5.06 5.99
N LEU A 33 6.30 6.34 5.85
CA LEU A 33 5.80 6.89 4.57
C LEU A 33 6.89 7.49 3.68
N SER A 34 8.09 7.67 4.23
CA SER A 34 9.24 8.30 3.57
C SER A 34 10.52 8.11 4.39
N GLY A 35 11.66 8.43 3.78
CA GLY A 35 12.97 8.39 4.42
C GLY A 35 13.65 7.02 4.31
N PRO A 36 14.83 6.86 4.96
CA PRO A 36 15.70 5.70 4.75
C PRO A 36 15.03 4.35 5.01
N GLU A 37 14.16 4.26 6.02
CA GLU A 37 13.43 3.02 6.32
C GLU A 37 12.43 2.65 5.21
N TRP A 38 11.75 3.64 4.61
CA TRP A 38 10.89 3.42 3.45
C TRP A 38 11.70 3.03 2.22
N ASP A 39 12.82 3.71 1.98
CA ASP A 39 13.70 3.41 0.84
C ASP A 39 14.26 1.99 0.94
N GLU A 40 14.59 1.52 2.15
CA GLU A 40 15.00 0.13 2.39
C GLU A 40 13.88 -0.86 2.06
N LEU A 41 12.62 -0.58 2.45
CA LEU A 41 11.47 -1.42 2.07
C LEU A 41 11.29 -1.49 0.55
N VAL A 42 11.37 -0.36 -0.15
CA VAL A 42 11.25 -0.30 -1.61
C VAL A 42 12.39 -1.06 -2.29
N SER A 43 13.62 -0.95 -1.78
CA SER A 43 14.80 -1.64 -2.34
C SER A 43 14.69 -3.17 -2.33
N LYS A 44 13.89 -3.72 -1.41
CA LYS A 44 13.63 -5.17 -1.30
C LYS A 44 12.38 -5.63 -2.06
N SER A 45 11.65 -4.71 -2.67
CA SER A 45 10.40 -4.97 -3.39
C SER A 45 10.61 -5.13 -4.90
N LYS A 46 9.57 -5.54 -5.62
CA LYS A 46 9.57 -5.55 -7.10
C LYS A 46 9.62 -4.16 -7.74
N PHE A 47 9.49 -3.09 -6.95
CA PHE A 47 9.57 -1.69 -7.40
C PHE A 47 10.98 -1.11 -7.22
N ALA A 48 11.94 -1.92 -6.79
CA ALA A 48 13.33 -1.50 -6.67
C ALA A 48 13.88 -1.07 -8.04
N LEU A 49 14.47 0.13 -8.09
CA LEU A 49 15.09 0.67 -9.29
C LEU A 49 16.27 -0.19 -9.73
N GLY A 50 16.30 -0.57 -11.01
CA GLY A 50 17.40 -1.36 -11.58
C GLY A 50 17.42 -2.82 -11.14
N SER A 51 16.32 -3.34 -10.57
CA SER A 51 16.24 -4.75 -10.18
C SER A 51 16.24 -5.68 -11.40
N ASP A 52 16.96 -6.79 -11.27
CA ASP A 52 17.02 -7.92 -12.20
C ASP A 52 16.02 -9.04 -11.87
N ARG A 53 15.16 -8.81 -10.87
CA ARG A 53 14.11 -9.76 -10.48
C ARG A 53 13.16 -10.02 -11.65
N SER A 54 12.69 -11.26 -11.75
CA SER A 54 11.73 -11.68 -12.77
C SER A 54 10.36 -10.99 -12.64
N ASP A 55 10.00 -10.51 -11.46
CA ASP A 55 8.77 -9.77 -11.18
C ASP A 55 8.96 -8.24 -11.15
N ALA A 56 10.15 -7.74 -11.51
CA ALA A 56 10.49 -6.32 -11.46
C ALA A 56 9.50 -5.49 -12.28
N THR A 57 9.02 -4.41 -11.68
CA THR A 57 8.10 -3.45 -12.29
C THR A 57 8.76 -2.08 -12.28
N TYR A 58 8.99 -1.50 -13.46
CA TYR A 58 9.57 -0.16 -13.58
C TYR A 58 8.59 0.89 -13.04
N ALA A 59 8.87 1.40 -11.83
CA ALA A 59 8.06 2.40 -11.14
C ALA A 59 8.99 3.39 -10.41
N PRO A 60 9.68 4.29 -11.13
CA PRO A 60 10.75 5.12 -10.57
C PRO A 60 10.30 6.05 -9.45
N ASP A 61 9.01 6.38 -9.39
CA ASP A 61 8.41 7.27 -8.38
C ASP A 61 7.46 6.56 -7.43
N PHE A 62 7.61 5.24 -7.26
CA PHE A 62 6.80 4.45 -6.35
C PHE A 62 6.82 5.04 -4.93
N GLY A 63 5.64 5.45 -4.44
CA GLY A 63 5.45 5.95 -3.08
C GLY A 63 6.07 7.31 -2.76
N LYS A 64 6.58 8.08 -3.73
CA LYS A 64 7.27 9.36 -3.46
C LYS A 64 6.34 10.55 -3.17
N PHE A 65 5.10 10.51 -3.65
CA PHE A 65 4.19 11.65 -3.56
C PHE A 65 3.42 11.67 -2.25
N LYS A 66 3.33 12.84 -1.60
CA LYS A 66 2.59 13.05 -0.34
C LYS A 66 1.08 13.23 -0.53
N THR A 67 0.61 13.30 -1.78
CA THR A 67 -0.81 13.41 -2.11
C THR A 67 -1.10 12.55 -3.34
N GLY A 68 -2.34 12.09 -3.46
CA GLY A 68 -2.75 11.21 -4.54
C GLY A 68 -4.24 10.90 -4.51
N LYS A 69 -4.67 10.01 -5.40
CA LYS A 69 -6.05 9.51 -5.47
C LYS A 69 -6.17 8.20 -4.70
N ILE A 70 -7.36 7.92 -4.16
CA ILE A 70 -7.73 6.59 -3.66
C ILE A 70 -8.16 5.75 -4.86
N ALA A 71 -7.65 4.53 -4.97
CA ALA A 71 -7.98 3.60 -6.04
C ALA A 71 -8.37 2.22 -5.48
N LEU A 72 -9.33 1.57 -6.14
CA LEU A 72 -9.70 0.18 -5.91
C LEU A 72 -9.31 -0.60 -7.17
N GLN A 73 -8.54 -1.68 -7.02
CA GLN A 73 -8.04 -2.46 -8.15
C GLN A 73 -9.05 -3.54 -8.54
N ASP A 74 -9.35 -3.65 -9.83
CA ASP A 74 -10.01 -4.81 -10.41
C ASP A 74 -8.94 -5.83 -10.81
N HIS A 75 -9.05 -7.04 -10.27
CA HIS A 75 -8.19 -8.17 -10.61
C HIS A 75 -9.01 -9.39 -11.08
N SER A 76 -10.03 -9.11 -11.91
CA SER A 76 -10.84 -10.10 -12.65
C SER A 76 -11.72 -11.01 -11.79
N THR A 77 -11.97 -10.64 -10.54
CA THR A 77 -12.93 -11.30 -9.65
C THR A 77 -13.97 -10.30 -9.15
N ASP A 78 -15.19 -10.79 -8.87
CA ASP A 78 -16.26 -9.91 -8.40
C ASP A 78 -15.99 -9.47 -6.96
N VAL A 79 -15.84 -8.16 -6.76
CA VAL A 79 -15.65 -7.51 -5.46
C VAL A 79 -16.71 -6.43 -5.28
N LYS A 80 -17.34 -6.40 -4.10
CA LYS A 80 -18.35 -5.38 -3.74
C LYS A 80 -17.78 -4.46 -2.67
N PHE A 81 -17.95 -3.16 -2.86
CA PHE A 81 -17.50 -2.14 -1.92
C PHE A 81 -18.68 -1.27 -1.47
N ARG A 82 -18.60 -0.81 -0.22
CA ARG A 82 -19.43 0.25 0.34
C ARG A 82 -18.50 1.21 1.07
N ILE A 83 -18.65 2.50 0.79
CA ILE A 83 -17.88 3.59 1.39
C ILE A 83 -18.80 4.34 2.37
#